data_AF-A0AAV5CBM4-F1
#
_entry.id   AF-A0AAV5CBM4-F1
#
_cell.length_a   1.000
_cell.length_b   1.000
_cell.length_c   1.000
_cell.angle_alpha   90.00
_cell.angle_beta   90.00
_cell.angle_gamma   90.00
#
_symmetry.space_group_name_H-M   'P 1'
#
loop_
_entity.id
_entity.type
_entity.pdbx_description
1 polymer ?
#
loop_
_entity_poly.entity_id
_entity_poly.type
_entity_poly.pdbx_seq_one_letter_code
_entity_poly.pdbx_strand_id
1 'polypeptide(L)'
;MYYKPMAIISKAVDVVWVLSSLTFAVVAPLFDSQVVLPRALYPTPLVRVHRWFVTEFDHYLVADPPPFFRGLVWLALAFLWPVCIANIYAVITRRHRWIANTSLMAGVFFLTYLSAMLGEMLGSGRATPKLVRFYVPFVLLAVILVLRGLCSCSELPDTAGSVASSSSAQKKRL
;
A
#
# COMPACT_ATOMS: atom_id res chain seq x y z
N MET A 1 15.74 -16.65 -23.02
CA MET A 1 14.51 -16.03 -23.58
C MET A 1 13.44 -15.72 -22.52
N TYR A 2 13.40 -16.40 -21.37
CA TYR A 2 12.45 -16.17 -20.25
C TYR A 2 12.61 -14.85 -19.46
N TYR A 3 13.73 -14.13 -19.60
CA TYR A 3 13.99 -12.88 -18.85
C TYR A 3 13.18 -11.68 -19.33
N LYS A 4 12.79 -11.65 -20.62
CA LYS A 4 12.07 -10.52 -21.23
C LYS A 4 10.62 -10.38 -20.72
N PRO A 5 9.80 -11.45 -20.61
CA PRO A 5 8.45 -11.33 -20.06
C PRO A 5 8.44 -10.94 -18.57
N MET A 6 9.35 -11.48 -17.76
CA MET A 6 9.43 -11.14 -16.33
C MET A 6 9.75 -9.67 -16.10
N ALA A 7 10.65 -9.09 -16.89
CA ALA A 7 10.96 -7.66 -16.83
C ALA A 7 9.77 -6.77 -17.20
N ILE A 8 8.95 -7.18 -18.19
CA ILE A 8 7.75 -6.45 -18.60
C ILE A 8 6.69 -6.49 -17.50
N ILE A 9 6.46 -7.66 -16.89
CA ILE A 9 5.50 -7.83 -15.80
C ILE A 9 5.91 -6.97 -14.59
N SER A 10 7.18 -6.98 -14.20
CA SER A 10 7.70 -6.15 -13.10
C SER A 10 7.46 -4.66 -13.34
N LYS A 11 7.73 -4.17 -14.55
CA LYS A 11 7.42 -2.77 -14.90
C LYS A 11 5.93 -2.45 -14.90
N ALA A 12 5.08 -3.38 -15.34
CA ALA A 12 3.64 -3.19 -15.28
C ALA A 12 3.16 -3.07 -13.83
N VAL A 13 3.65 -3.95 -12.94
CA VAL A 13 3.35 -3.89 -11.50
C VAL A 13 3.82 -2.56 -10.89
N ASP A 14 4.97 -2.03 -11.32
CA ASP A 14 5.47 -0.73 -10.86
C ASP A 14 4.56 0.41 -11.26
N VAL A 15 4.11 0.43 -12.51
CA VAL A 15 3.17 1.43 -13.00
C VAL A 15 1.87 1.34 -12.22
N VAL A 16 1.32 0.13 -12.03
CA VAL A 16 0.09 -0.07 -11.25
C VAL A 16 0.29 0.39 -9.81
N TRP A 17 1.42 0.09 -9.18
CA TRP A 17 1.74 0.52 -7.83
C TRP A 17 1.80 2.03 -7.72
N VAL A 18 2.48 2.71 -8.64
CA VAL A 18 2.61 4.17 -8.66
C VAL A 18 1.25 4.84 -8.86
N LEU A 19 0.43 4.35 -9.78
CA LEU A 19 -0.93 4.86 -10.01
C LEU A 19 -1.83 4.65 -8.78
N SER A 20 -1.74 3.47 -8.17
CA SER A 20 -2.48 3.16 -6.94
C SER A 20 -2.04 4.08 -5.81
N SER A 21 -0.74 4.31 -5.66
CA SER A 21 -0.15 5.19 -4.67
C SER A 21 -0.59 6.64 -4.82
N LEU A 22 -0.70 7.14 -6.05
CA LEU A 22 -1.26 8.46 -6.33
C LEU A 22 -2.73 8.54 -5.90
N THR A 23 -3.49 7.48 -6.18
CA THR A 23 -4.90 7.37 -5.78
C THR A 23 -5.02 7.37 -4.25
N PHE A 24 -4.28 6.53 -3.54
CA PHE A 24 -4.31 6.46 -2.07
C PHE A 24 -3.79 7.72 -1.38
N ALA A 25 -2.84 8.44 -1.98
CA ALA A 25 -2.37 9.72 -1.44
C ALA A 25 -3.48 10.78 -1.35
N VAL A 26 -4.48 10.71 -2.24
CA VAL A 26 -5.66 11.58 -2.23
C VAL A 26 -6.81 10.95 -1.46
N VAL A 27 -7.10 9.67 -1.71
CA VAL A 27 -8.26 8.97 -1.11
C VAL A 27 -8.12 8.82 0.40
N ALA A 28 -6.93 8.47 0.93
CA ALA A 28 -6.76 8.28 2.37
C ALA A 28 -7.15 9.53 3.19
N PRO A 29 -6.64 10.74 2.89
CA PRO A 29 -7.02 11.93 3.65
C PRO A 29 -8.40 12.50 3.30
N LEU A 30 -9.00 12.16 2.15
CA LEU A 30 -10.33 12.66 1.77
C LEU A 30 -11.47 11.71 2.14
N PHE A 31 -11.21 10.41 2.20
CA PHE A 31 -12.21 9.35 2.36
C PHE A 31 -12.00 8.59 3.67
N ASP A 32 -10.84 7.98 3.88
CA ASP A 32 -10.59 7.14 5.06
C ASP A 32 -10.61 7.96 6.36
N SER A 33 -10.06 9.17 6.31
CA SER A 33 -10.12 10.14 7.39
C SER A 33 -11.56 10.48 7.84
N GLN A 34 -12.58 10.34 6.99
CA GLN A 34 -13.99 10.57 7.38
C GLN A 34 -14.53 9.48 8.33
N VAL A 35 -13.84 8.34 8.46
CA VAL A 35 -14.17 7.28 9.40
C VAL A 35 -13.72 7.63 10.82
N VAL A 36 -12.65 8.41 10.95
CA VAL A 36 -12.01 8.74 12.24
C VAL A 36 -12.19 10.20 12.65
N LEU A 37 -12.34 11.13 11.71
CA LEU A 37 -12.54 12.56 11.97
C LEU A 37 -14.03 12.94 11.91
N PRO A 38 -14.43 14.00 12.64
CA PRO A 38 -15.78 14.56 12.54
C PRO A 38 -16.11 14.99 11.11
N ARG A 39 -17.30 14.59 10.63
CA ARG A 39 -17.81 14.93 9.29
C ARG A 39 -17.94 16.44 9.04
N ALA A 40 -18.00 17.25 10.09
CA ALA A 40 -18.07 18.71 10.01
C ALA A 40 -16.82 19.35 9.39
N LEU A 41 -15.69 18.64 9.36
CA LEU A 41 -14.43 19.11 8.77
C LEU A 41 -14.40 18.96 7.24
N TYR A 42 -15.39 18.28 6.66
CA TYR A 42 -15.41 17.96 5.22
C TYR A 42 -16.52 18.70 4.48
N PRO A 43 -16.27 19.09 3.21
CA PRO A 43 -17.28 19.74 2.40
C PRO A 43 -18.44 18.78 2.09
N THR A 44 -19.65 19.33 2.02
CA THR A 44 -20.90 18.59 1.78
C THR A 44 -20.86 17.60 0.59
N PRO A 45 -20.28 17.91 -0.59
CA PRO A 45 -20.21 16.94 -1.68
C PRO A 45 -19.40 15.69 -1.32
N LEU A 46 -18.31 15.84 -0.56
CA LEU A 46 -17.43 14.72 -0.22
C LEU A 46 -18.09 13.77 0.77
N VAL A 47 -18.81 14.32 1.74
CA VAL A 47 -19.62 13.55 2.68
C VAL A 47 -20.77 12.83 1.95
N ARG A 48 -21.35 13.44 0.92
CA ARG A 48 -22.40 12.82 0.11
C ARG A 48 -21.89 11.62 -0.67
N VAL A 49 -20.73 11.74 -1.32
CA VAL A 49 -20.08 10.62 -2.03
C VAL A 49 -19.76 9.49 -1.06
N HIS A 50 -19.21 9.80 0.11
CA HIS A 50 -18.93 8.80 1.15
C HIS A 50 -20.21 8.07 1.60
N ARG A 51 -21.31 8.80 1.86
CA ARG A 51 -22.58 8.16 2.22
C ARG A 51 -23.13 7.30 1.10
N TRP A 52 -23.11 7.81 -0.15
CA TRP A 52 -23.55 7.03 -1.30
C TRP A 52 -22.76 5.73 -1.43
N PHE A 53 -21.44 5.77 -1.26
CA PHE A 53 -20.60 4.58 -1.24
C PHE A 53 -21.01 3.58 -0.14
N VAL A 54 -21.20 4.07 1.09
CA VAL A 54 -21.64 3.22 2.21
C VAL A 54 -22.97 2.54 1.91
N THR A 55 -23.93 3.27 1.32
CA THR A 55 -25.25 2.74 0.98
C THR A 55 -25.20 1.78 -0.21
N GLU A 56 -24.46 2.12 -1.27
CA GLU A 56 -24.38 1.32 -2.49
C GLU A 56 -23.69 -0.04 -2.24
N PHE A 57 -22.63 -0.03 -1.45
CA PHE A 57 -21.85 -1.23 -1.13
C PHE A 57 -22.33 -1.96 0.13
N ASP A 58 -23.38 -1.44 0.79
CA ASP A 58 -23.91 -1.96 2.05
C ASP A 58 -22.79 -2.16 3.09
N HIS A 59 -21.95 -1.13 3.21
CA HIS A 59 -20.67 -1.24 3.88
C HIS A 59 -20.82 -1.02 5.38
N TYR A 60 -21.23 -2.08 6.09
CA TYR A 60 -21.55 -2.01 7.52
C TYR A 60 -20.35 -1.57 8.39
N LEU A 61 -19.12 -1.92 8.00
CA LEU A 61 -17.88 -1.54 8.70
C LEU A 61 -17.57 -0.05 8.59
N VAL A 62 -18.07 0.64 7.56
CA VAL A 62 -17.90 2.08 7.39
C VAL A 62 -19.13 2.85 7.87
N ALA A 63 -20.31 2.22 7.84
CA ALA A 63 -21.54 2.76 8.41
C ALA A 63 -21.44 2.94 9.93
N ASP A 64 -21.06 1.86 10.64
CA ASP A 64 -20.86 1.84 12.09
C ASP A 64 -19.48 1.25 12.41
N PRO A 65 -18.40 2.06 12.30
CA PRO A 65 -17.05 1.55 12.36
C PRO A 65 -16.71 1.03 13.76
N PRO A 66 -16.43 -0.29 13.91
CA PRO A 66 -16.03 -0.87 15.18
C PRO A 66 -14.65 -0.32 15.60
N PRO A 67 -14.31 -0.39 16.90
CA PRO A 67 -13.06 0.21 17.41
C PRO A 67 -11.81 -0.30 16.71
N PHE A 68 -11.75 -1.60 16.37
CA PHE A 68 -10.62 -2.17 15.65
C PHE A 68 -10.46 -1.57 14.25
N PHE A 69 -11.56 -1.35 13.52
CA PHE A 69 -11.55 -0.79 12.18
C PHE A 69 -11.07 0.66 12.18
N ARG A 70 -11.50 1.45 13.18
CA ARG A 70 -10.95 2.81 13.37
C ARG A 70 -9.44 2.78 13.63
N GLY A 71 -8.95 1.81 14.39
CA GLY A 71 -7.52 1.59 14.61
C GLY A 71 -6.78 1.27 13.30
N LEU A 72 -7.36 0.40 12.46
CA LEU A 72 -6.81 0.10 11.13
C LEU A 72 -6.77 1.32 10.22
N VAL A 73 -7.82 2.15 10.22
CA VAL A 73 -7.86 3.41 9.47
C VAL A 73 -6.80 4.40 9.96
N TRP A 74 -6.64 4.54 11.28
CA TRP A 74 -5.55 5.33 11.86
C TRP A 74 -4.19 4.83 11.39
N LEU A 75 -3.97 3.52 11.37
CA LEU A 75 -2.73 2.93 10.87
C LEU A 75 -2.56 3.18 9.37
N ALA A 76 -3.63 3.15 8.57
CA ALA A 76 -3.59 3.51 7.16
C ALA A 76 -3.17 4.99 6.97
N LEU A 77 -3.71 5.90 7.76
CA LEU A 77 -3.35 7.32 7.72
C LEU A 77 -1.94 7.59 8.24
N ALA A 78 -1.50 6.90 9.29
CA ALA A 78 -0.20 7.13 9.92
C ALA A 78 0.95 6.40 9.23
N PHE A 79 0.68 5.27 8.55
CA PHE A 79 1.71 4.43 7.94
C PHE A 79 1.58 4.35 6.42
N LEU A 80 0.43 3.90 5.91
CA LEU A 80 0.25 3.67 4.47
C LEU A 80 0.30 4.99 3.68
N TRP A 81 -0.34 6.04 4.18
CA TRP A 81 -0.36 7.34 3.50
C TRP A 81 1.05 7.94 3.33
N PRO A 82 1.91 7.99 4.37
CA PRO A 82 3.32 8.34 4.20
C PRO A 82 4.09 7.44 3.24
N VAL A 83 3.82 6.14 3.24
CA VAL A 83 4.45 5.19 2.28
C VAL A 83 4.05 5.51 0.85
N CYS A 84 2.79 5.87 0.60
CA CYS A 84 2.33 6.30 -0.73
C CYS A 84 3.00 7.62 -1.17
N ILE A 85 3.13 8.59 -0.27
CA ILE A 85 3.85 9.85 -0.56
C ILE A 85 5.32 9.56 -0.85
N ALA A 86 5.96 8.72 -0.04
CA ALA A 86 7.36 8.32 -0.23
C ALA A 86 7.58 7.61 -1.57
N ASN A 87 6.63 6.78 -2.01
CA ASN A 87 6.68 6.14 -3.31
C ASN A 87 6.56 7.14 -4.47
N ILE A 88 5.62 8.10 -4.39
CA ILE A 88 5.51 9.18 -5.40
C ILE A 88 6.82 9.98 -5.46
N TYR A 89 7.38 10.32 -4.29
CA TYR A 89 8.66 11.01 -4.21
C TYR A 89 9.82 10.20 -4.81
N ALA A 90 9.84 8.88 -4.58
CA ALA A 90 10.83 7.98 -5.17
C ALA A 90 10.76 7.97 -6.71
N VAL A 91 9.56 8.03 -7.29
CA VAL A 91 9.35 8.12 -8.73
C VAL A 91 9.90 9.45 -9.27
N ILE A 92 9.55 10.57 -8.63
CA ILE A 92 9.99 11.91 -9.05
C ILE A 92 11.53 12.01 -8.99
N THR A 93 12.14 11.48 -7.93
CA THR A 93 13.60 11.48 -7.74
C THR A 93 14.33 10.33 -8.44
N ARG A 94 13.62 9.52 -9.23
CA ARG A 94 14.14 8.34 -9.95
C ARG A 94 14.89 7.34 -9.05
N ARG A 95 14.53 7.26 -7.77
CA ARG A 95 15.11 6.33 -6.78
C ARG A 95 14.43 4.96 -6.87
N HIS A 96 14.76 4.21 -7.92
CA HIS A 96 14.11 2.93 -8.24
C HIS A 96 14.15 1.89 -7.09
N ARG A 97 15.19 1.89 -6.25
CA ARG A 97 15.29 0.99 -5.08
C ARG A 97 14.22 1.25 -4.02
N TRP A 98 13.72 2.48 -3.91
CA TRP A 98 12.69 2.84 -2.93
C TRP A 98 11.31 2.35 -3.36
N ILE A 99 11.06 2.23 -4.67
CA ILE A 99 9.78 1.72 -5.21
C ILE A 99 9.58 0.26 -4.81
N ALA A 100 10.64 -0.55 -4.86
CA ALA A 100 10.62 -1.94 -4.39
C ALA A 100 10.29 -2.03 -2.88
N ASN A 101 11.03 -1.30 -2.04
CA ASN A 101 10.81 -1.33 -0.59
C ASN A 101 9.41 -0.83 -0.19
N THR A 102 8.96 0.28 -0.78
CA THR A 102 7.62 0.82 -0.51
C THR A 102 6.51 -0.10 -1.00
N SER A 103 6.70 -0.79 -2.14
CA SER A 103 5.74 -1.80 -2.61
C SER A 103 5.63 -3.00 -1.66
N LEU A 104 6.74 -3.44 -1.06
CA LEU A 104 6.72 -4.50 -0.05
C LEU A 104 5.99 -4.04 1.22
N MET A 105 6.35 -2.88 1.76
CA MET A 105 5.74 -2.30 2.97
C MET A 105 4.23 -2.10 2.79
N ALA A 106 3.83 -1.53 1.66
CA ALA A 106 2.43 -1.32 1.35
C ALA A 106 1.69 -2.64 1.09
N GLY A 107 2.29 -3.58 0.36
CA GLY A 107 1.70 -4.89 0.10
C GLY A 107 1.41 -5.66 1.38
N VAL A 108 2.37 -5.73 2.30
CA VAL A 108 2.20 -6.38 3.61
C VAL A 108 1.11 -5.66 4.41
N PHE A 109 1.15 -4.33 4.48
CA PHE A 109 0.13 -3.54 5.16
C PHE A 109 -1.28 -3.80 4.61
N PHE A 110 -1.46 -3.71 3.29
CA PHE A 110 -2.75 -3.96 2.63
C PHE A 110 -3.24 -5.38 2.88
N LEU A 111 -2.35 -6.37 2.82
CA LEU A 111 -2.72 -7.75 3.07
C LEU A 111 -3.20 -7.94 4.50
N THR A 112 -2.51 -7.38 5.50
CA THR A 112 -2.93 -7.42 6.90
C THR A 112 -4.27 -6.69 7.11
N TYR A 113 -4.41 -5.49 6.55
CA TYR A 113 -5.64 -4.69 6.65
C TYR A 113 -6.84 -5.44 6.06
N LEU A 114 -6.71 -5.94 4.83
CA LEU A 114 -7.77 -6.67 4.14
C LEU A 114 -8.07 -8.01 4.81
N SER A 115 -7.07 -8.69 5.37
CA SER A 115 -7.28 -9.94 6.10
C SER A 115 -8.07 -9.72 7.38
N ALA A 116 -7.75 -8.67 8.16
CA ALA A 116 -8.51 -8.33 9.36
C ALA A 116 -9.97 -7.93 9.01
N MET A 117 -10.13 -7.14 7.95
CA MET A 117 -11.43 -6.69 7.48
C MET A 117 -12.29 -7.85 6.95
N LEU A 118 -11.74 -8.66 6.04
CA LEU A 118 -12.43 -9.83 5.50
C LEU A 118 -12.65 -10.89 6.57
N GLY A 119 -11.73 -11.07 7.52
CA GLY A 119 -11.91 -11.99 8.63
C GLY A 119 -13.15 -11.66 9.46
N GLU A 120 -13.38 -10.38 9.72
CA GLU A 120 -14.60 -9.94 10.41
C GLU A 120 -15.84 -10.07 9.51
N MET A 121 -15.79 -9.61 8.25
CA MET A 121 -16.92 -9.77 7.33
C MET A 121 -17.34 -11.25 7.16
N LEU A 122 -16.34 -12.08 6.87
CA LEU A 122 -16.15 -13.49 7.19
C LEU A 122 -17.02 -14.03 8.33
N GLY A 123 -16.51 -13.81 9.54
CA GLY A 123 -17.01 -14.43 10.78
C GLY A 123 -18.34 -13.87 11.27
N SER A 124 -18.64 -12.60 10.97
CA SER A 124 -19.89 -11.93 11.36
C SER A 124 -21.10 -12.42 10.56
N GLY A 125 -20.88 -13.03 9.38
CA GLY A 125 -21.95 -13.45 8.47
C GLY A 125 -22.68 -12.29 7.78
N ARG A 126 -22.24 -11.04 8.02
CA ARG A 126 -22.77 -9.80 7.42
C ARG A 126 -22.08 -9.42 6.11
N ALA A 127 -21.27 -10.32 5.54
CA ALA A 127 -20.58 -10.09 4.28
C ALA A 127 -21.55 -10.14 3.09
N THR A 128 -21.86 -8.98 2.51
CA THR A 128 -22.59 -8.92 1.24
C THR A 128 -21.67 -9.37 0.08
N PRO A 129 -22.11 -10.25 -0.84
CA PRO A 129 -21.27 -10.77 -1.92
C PRO A 129 -20.74 -9.69 -2.88
N LYS A 130 -21.49 -8.57 -3.03
CA LYS A 130 -21.02 -7.40 -3.77
C LYS A 130 -19.78 -6.77 -3.12
N LEU A 131 -19.79 -6.65 -1.80
CA LEU A 131 -18.72 -6.06 -1.02
C LEU A 131 -17.46 -6.93 -1.07
N VAL A 132 -17.61 -8.25 -0.94
CA VAL A 132 -16.48 -9.17 -1.08
C VAL A 132 -15.86 -9.08 -2.48
N ARG A 133 -16.68 -9.09 -3.54
CA ARG A 133 -16.20 -8.94 -4.93
C ARG A 133 -15.46 -7.62 -5.16
N PHE A 134 -15.89 -6.54 -4.50
CA PHE A 134 -15.20 -5.26 -4.56
C PHE A 134 -13.79 -5.34 -3.97
N TYR A 135 -13.57 -6.11 -2.90
CA TYR A 135 -12.28 -6.24 -2.22
C TYR A 135 -11.29 -7.24 -2.85
N VAL A 136 -11.78 -8.23 -3.61
CA VAL A 136 -10.92 -9.21 -4.33
C VAL A 136 -9.80 -8.57 -5.15
N PRO A 137 -10.03 -7.56 -6.03
CA PRO A 137 -8.94 -6.95 -6.80
C PRO A 137 -7.87 -6.31 -5.91
N PHE A 138 -8.25 -5.76 -4.76
CA PHE A 138 -7.30 -5.17 -3.80
C PHE A 138 -6.46 -6.23 -3.09
N VAL A 139 -7.05 -7.39 -2.75
CA VAL A 139 -6.30 -8.52 -2.19
C VAL A 139 -5.28 -9.03 -3.21
N LEU A 140 -5.69 -9.21 -4.47
CA LEU A 140 -4.79 -9.63 -5.55
C LEU A 140 -3.65 -8.62 -5.73
N LEU A 141 -3.97 -7.33 -5.74
CA LEU A 141 -2.96 -6.27 -5.81
C LEU A 141 -1.97 -6.36 -4.64
N ALA A 142 -2.45 -6.53 -3.40
CA ALA A 142 -1.60 -6.66 -2.23
C ALA A 142 -0.63 -7.84 -2.34
N VAL A 143 -1.12 -9.02 -2.77
CA VAL A 143 -0.29 -10.21 -2.98
C VAL A 143 0.76 -9.97 -4.07
N ILE A 144 0.36 -9.37 -5.20
CA ILE A 144 1.29 -9.04 -6.30
C ILE A 144 2.38 -8.07 -5.82
N LEU A 145 2.04 -7.06 -5.02
CA LEU A 145 2.99 -6.11 -4.46
C LEU A 145 3.98 -6.78 -3.50
N VAL A 146 3.51 -7.68 -2.63
CA VAL A 146 4.39 -8.47 -1.75
C VAL A 146 5.36 -9.31 -2.56
N LEU A 147 4.85 -10.07 -3.53
CA LEU A 147 5.69 -10.92 -4.39
C LEU A 147 6.74 -10.09 -5.13
N ARG A 148 6.34 -8.97 -5.74
CA ARG A 148 7.26 -8.07 -6.44
C ARG A 148 8.31 -7.49 -5.48
N GLY A 149 7.89 -7.08 -4.29
CA GLY A 149 8.77 -6.52 -3.26
C GLY A 149 9.82 -7.53 -2.79
N LEU A 150 9.38 -8.76 -2.51
CA LEU A 150 10.27 -9.86 -2.11
C LEU A 150 11.25 -10.23 -3.22
N CYS A 151 10.79 -10.40 -4.46
CA CYS A 151 11.67 -10.69 -5.60
C CYS A 151 12.73 -9.59 -5.78
N SER A 152 12.35 -8.32 -5.62
CA SER A 152 13.28 -7.19 -5.75
C SER A 152 14.30 -7.14 -4.60
N CYS A 153 13.94 -7.58 -3.40
CA CYS A 153 14.87 -7.72 -2.27
C CYS A 153 15.84 -8.90 -2.47
N SER A 154 15.39 -10.00 -3.06
CA SER A 154 16.24 -11.17 -3.34
C SER A 154 17.30 -10.92 -4.42
N GLU A 155 17.08 -9.93 -5.30
CA GLU A 155 18.06 -9.51 -6.32
C GLU A 155 19.11 -8.52 -5.79
N LEU A 156 19.07 -8.12 -4.51
CA LEU A 156 20.16 -7.33 -3.93
C LEU A 156 21.41 -8.22 -3.82
N PRO A 157 22.57 -7.79 -4.35
CA PRO A 157 23.84 -8.42 -3.99
C PRO A 157 24.06 -8.19 -2.50
N ASP A 158 24.43 -9.24 -1.77
CA ASP A 158 24.96 -9.17 -0.40
C ASP A 158 26.08 -8.12 -0.34
N THR A 159 25.70 -6.88 0.01
CA THR A 159 26.65 -5.81 0.37
C THR A 159 26.50 -5.55 1.86
N ALA A 160 26.48 -6.62 2.64
CA ALA A 160 26.54 -6.61 4.09
C ALA A 160 27.53 -7.71 4.52
N GLY A 161 28.80 -7.52 4.16
CA GLY A 161 29.85 -8.50 4.43
C GLY A 161 31.25 -8.10 4.02
N SER A 162 31.65 -6.82 4.13
CA SER A 162 33.07 -6.46 4.33
C SER A 162 33.21 -5.00 4.73
N VAL A 163 32.97 -4.72 6.01
CA VAL A 163 33.64 -3.62 6.71
C VAL A 163 34.66 -4.29 7.64
N ALA A 164 35.73 -4.84 7.08
CA ALA A 164 36.97 -5.17 7.81
C ALA A 164 38.06 -5.63 6.82
N SER A 165 38.77 -4.68 6.18
CA SER A 165 40.22 -4.74 5.98
C SER A 165 40.74 -3.53 5.19
N SER A 166 41.54 -2.71 5.89
CA SER A 166 42.63 -1.83 5.40
C SER A 166 42.32 -0.90 4.22
N SER A 167 42.23 0.43 4.35
CA SER A 167 43.13 1.34 5.08
C SER A 167 44.61 0.92 5.05
N SER A 168 45.22 0.83 3.86
CA SER A 168 46.64 1.18 3.61
C SER A 168 47.07 0.79 2.20
N ALA A 169 47.14 1.75 1.26
CA ALA A 169 48.16 1.79 0.19
C ALA A 169 47.88 2.97 -0.77
N GLN A 170 47.85 4.20 -0.24
CA GLN A 170 47.96 5.41 -1.05
C GLN A 170 49.25 6.14 -0.66
N LYS A 171 50.37 5.67 -1.21
CA LYS A 171 51.71 6.30 -1.22
C LYS A 171 52.60 5.38 -2.09
N LYS A 172 53.26 5.79 -3.17
CA LYS A 172 53.79 7.09 -3.58
C LYS A 172 53.85 7.15 -5.11
N ARG A 173 53.67 8.38 -5.63
CA ARG A 173 54.33 8.83 -6.87
C ARG A 173 55.84 8.80 -6.66
N LEU A 174 56.57 8.22 -7.60
CA LEU A 174 57.84 8.71 -8.15
C LEU A 174 58.11 7.94 -9.43
#